data_AF-A0A1G9PVZ5-F1
#
_entry.id   AF-A0A1G9PVZ5-F1
#
_cell.length_a   1.000
_cell.length_b   1.000
_cell.length_c   1.000
_cell.angle_alpha   90.00
_cell.angle_beta   90.00
_cell.angle_gamma   90.00
#
_symmetry.space_group_name_H-M   'P 1'
#
loop_
_entity.id
_entity.type
_entity.pdbx_description
1 polymer ?
#
loop_
_entity_poly.entity_id
_entity_poly.type
_entity_poly.pdbx_seq_one_letter_code
_entity_poly.pdbx_strand_id
1 'polypeptide(L)'
;MTKSTHRKFTFEFKLDTVRRFLAGESQVALAKELQLSSPDLIKKWARIYRNEGEDGLRPKSPGRPTSLPQPPAEPESELQRLRRENERLRAEVAFLGKVNALRDEGQR
;
A
#
# COMPACT_ATOMS: atom_id res chain seq x y z
N MET A 1 29.12 21.37 5.13
CA MET A 1 27.70 21.03 4.92
C MET A 1 27.34 19.85 5.83
N THR A 2 26.44 20.04 6.81
CA THR A 2 26.10 18.98 7.79
C THR A 2 25.14 17.98 7.16
N LYS A 3 25.60 16.74 6.91
CA LYS A 3 24.74 15.64 6.47
C LYS A 3 23.66 15.40 7.54
N SER A 4 22.40 15.64 7.21
CA SER A 4 21.28 15.33 8.08
C SER A 4 21.09 13.81 8.12
N THR A 5 21.55 13.19 9.20
CA THR A 5 21.35 11.75 9.43
C THR A 5 19.90 11.52 9.84
N HIS A 6 19.10 10.94 8.95
CA HIS A 6 17.73 10.53 9.25
C HIS A 6 17.73 9.35 10.23
N ARG A 7 17.66 9.64 11.53
CA ARG A 7 17.48 8.63 12.57
C ARG A 7 16.08 8.01 12.44
N LYS A 8 16.01 6.68 12.29
CA LYS A 8 14.75 5.94 12.25
C LYS A 8 14.31 5.64 13.69
N PHE A 9 13.06 5.97 14.00
CA PHE A 9 12.45 5.68 15.30
C PHE A 9 11.41 4.57 15.14
N THR A 10 11.42 3.61 16.07
CA THR A 10 10.43 2.52 16.11
C THR A 10 9.04 3.06 16.44
N PHE A 11 8.01 2.29 16.12
CA PHE A 11 6.62 2.63 16.42
C PHE A 11 6.42 2.85 17.93
N GLU A 12 6.83 1.86 18.75
CA GLU A 12 6.74 1.89 20.21
C GLU A 12 7.36 3.16 20.81
N PHE A 13 8.55 3.53 20.32
CA PHE A 13 9.24 4.73 20.81
C PHE A 13 8.45 6.00 20.52
N LYS A 14 7.92 6.15 19.29
CA LYS A 14 7.11 7.31 18.94
C LYS A 14 5.82 7.35 19.77
N LEU A 15 5.19 6.20 19.97
CA LEU A 15 3.96 6.08 20.73
C LEU A 15 4.15 6.48 22.20
N ASP A 16 5.18 5.95 22.86
CA ASP A 16 5.54 6.32 24.23
C ASP A 16 5.83 7.82 24.34
N THR A 17 6.64 8.37 23.43
CA THR A 17 6.98 9.80 23.39
C THR A 17 5.73 10.67 23.28
N VAL A 18 4.79 10.30 22.40
CA VAL A 18 3.54 11.06 22.22
C VAL A 18 2.63 10.94 23.45
N ARG A 19 2.53 9.76 24.07
CA ARG A 19 1.72 9.55 25.27
C ARG A 19 2.21 10.43 26.42
N ARG A 20 3.52 10.49 26.66
CA ARG A 20 4.13 11.39 27.65
C ARG A 20 3.86 12.86 27.36
N PHE A 21 3.99 13.26 26.09
CA PHE A 21 3.68 14.62 25.67
C PHE A 21 2.19 14.97 25.90
N LEU A 22 1.28 14.05 25.61
CA LEU A 22 -0.15 14.22 25.86
C LEU A 22 -0.51 14.21 27.36
N ALA A 23 0.31 13.56 28.20
CA ALA A 23 0.20 13.61 29.66
C ALA A 23 0.61 14.98 30.26
N GLY A 24 1.10 15.91 29.44
CA GLY A 24 1.43 17.27 29.84
C GLY A 24 2.93 17.55 29.98
N GLU A 25 3.78 16.59 29.62
CA GLU A 25 5.23 16.79 29.66
C GLU A 25 5.71 17.79 28.59
N SER A 26 6.75 18.56 28.92
CA SER A 26 7.34 19.51 27.98
C SER A 26 8.07 18.79 26.86
N GLN A 27 7.70 19.09 25.62
CA GLN A 27 8.42 18.66 24.42
C GLN A 27 9.93 18.97 24.47
N VAL A 28 10.35 20.05 25.13
CA VAL A 28 11.78 20.43 25.21
C VAL A 28 12.50 19.50 26.18
N ALA A 29 11.86 19.16 27.30
CA ALA A 29 12.40 18.22 28.27
C ALA A 29 12.49 16.81 27.66
N LEU A 30 11.39 16.33 27.05
CA LEU A 30 11.34 15.04 26.37
C LEU A 30 12.37 14.94 25.24
N ALA A 31 12.56 16.00 24.45
CA ALA A 31 13.56 15.98 23.38
C ALA A 31 15.00 15.86 23.93
N LYS A 32 15.29 16.48 25.07
CA LYS A 32 16.61 16.35 25.73
C LYS A 32 16.79 14.96 26.34
N GLU A 33 15.81 14.45 27.07
CA GLU A 33 15.83 13.13 27.70
C GLU A 33 16.00 12.02 26.65
N LEU A 34 15.19 12.06 25.61
CA LEU A 34 15.16 11.06 24.53
C LEU A 34 16.22 11.32 23.43
N GLN A 35 17.10 12.31 23.64
CA GLN A 35 18.18 12.71 22.71
C GLN A 35 17.69 12.92 21.27
N LEU A 36 16.54 13.57 21.13
CA LEU A 36 15.95 13.92 19.85
C LEU A 36 16.60 15.17 19.27
N SER A 37 16.79 15.17 17.95
CA SER A 37 17.42 16.28 17.24
C SER A 37 16.59 17.57 17.28
N SER A 38 15.28 17.48 17.47
CA SER A 38 14.41 18.65 17.61
C SER A 38 13.13 18.32 18.40
N PRO A 39 12.67 19.23 19.29
CA PRO A 39 11.38 19.11 19.95
C PRO A 39 10.18 19.18 18.99
N ASP A 40 10.33 19.79 17.80
CA ASP A 40 9.26 19.84 16.80
C ASP A 40 8.89 18.46 16.26
N LEU A 41 9.79 17.49 16.38
CA LEU A 41 9.53 16.10 16.01
C LEU A 41 8.40 15.51 16.86
N ILE A 42 8.38 15.83 18.15
CA ILE A 42 7.35 15.39 19.10
C ILE A 42 6.00 16.02 18.73
N LYS A 43 5.97 17.33 18.44
CA LYS A 43 4.75 18.01 17.96
C LYS A 43 4.20 17.38 16.69
N LYS A 44 5.07 17.02 15.75
CA LYS A 44 4.67 16.37 14.50
C LYS A 44 4.01 15.01 14.77
N TRP A 45 4.62 14.18 15.62
CA TRP A 45 4.03 12.90 16.02
C TRP A 45 2.72 13.07 16.77
N ALA A 46 2.62 14.03 17.70
CA ALA A 46 1.39 14.31 18.41
C ALA A 46 0.25 14.79 17.49
N ARG A 47 0.57 15.56 16.43
CA ARG A 47 -0.40 15.93 15.39
C ARG A 47 -0.87 14.72 14.60
N ILE A 48 0.04 13.85 14.17
CA ILE A 48 -0.31 12.62 13.46
C ILE A 48 -1.19 11.74 14.33
N TYR A 49 -0.83 11.56 15.60
CA TYR A 49 -1.62 10.79 16.57
C TYR A 49 -3.03 11.35 16.76
N ARG A 50 -3.20 12.67 16.85
CA ARG A 50 -4.52 13.29 16.97
C ARG A 50 -5.41 13.11 15.73
N ASN A 51 -4.80 12.97 14.55
CA ASN A 51 -5.52 12.86 13.28
C ASN A 51 -5.81 11.41 12.87
N GLU A 52 -4.83 10.52 13.06
CA GLU A 52 -4.81 9.15 12.53
C GLU A 52 -4.72 8.09 13.65
N GLY A 53 -4.68 8.51 14.91
CA GLY A 53 -4.49 7.62 16.05
C GLY A 53 -3.11 6.97 16.09
N GLU A 54 -3.03 5.81 16.74
CA GLU A 54 -1.80 5.01 16.83
C GLU A 54 -1.31 4.55 15.45
N ASP A 55 -2.22 4.19 14.54
CA ASP A 55 -1.85 3.69 13.22
C ASP A 55 -1.08 4.71 12.37
N GLY A 56 -1.29 6.01 12.58
CA GLY A 56 -0.52 7.06 11.91
C GLY A 56 0.95 7.10 12.33
N LEU A 57 1.31 6.61 13.52
CA LEU A 57 2.70 6.56 14.00
C LEU A 57 3.45 5.33 13.49
N ARG A 58 2.73 4.30 13.03
CA ARG A 58 3.35 3.09 12.49
C ARG A 58 4.26 3.48 11.32
N PRO A 59 5.46 2.90 11.22
CA PRO A 59 6.30 3.11 10.07
C PRO A 59 5.50 2.69 8.84
N LYS A 60 5.16 3.66 8.00
CA LYS A 60 4.57 3.39 6.71
C LYS A 60 5.53 2.42 6.03
N SER A 61 5.04 1.24 5.65
CA SER A 61 5.78 0.27 4.86
C SER A 61 6.53 1.08 3.80
N PRO A 62 7.86 0.90 3.63
CA PRO A 62 8.58 1.62 2.60
C PRO A 62 7.77 1.47 1.33
N GLY A 63 7.16 2.58 0.91
CA GLY A 63 6.35 2.61 -0.29
C GLY A 63 7.23 2.02 -1.37
N ARG A 64 6.65 1.09 -2.13
CA ARG A 64 7.14 0.52 -3.38
C ARG A 64 8.26 1.39 -3.97
N PRO A 65 9.45 0.83 -4.29
CA PRO A 65 10.55 1.64 -4.81
C PRO A 65 10.04 2.57 -5.91
N THR A 66 10.51 3.82 -5.89
CA THR A 66 10.16 4.85 -6.89
C THR A 66 10.74 4.54 -8.28
N SER A 67 11.36 3.37 -8.44
CA SER A 67 11.37 2.65 -9.72
C SER A 67 10.40 1.51 -9.54
N LEU A 68 9.38 1.41 -10.40
CA LEU A 68 8.54 0.22 -10.50
C LEU A 68 9.45 -1.01 -10.35
N PRO A 69 9.38 -1.79 -9.26
CA PRO A 69 9.75 -3.17 -9.41
C PRO A 69 8.73 -3.67 -10.42
N GLN A 70 9.19 -4.01 -11.62
CA GLN A 70 8.40 -4.90 -12.45
C GLN A 70 8.01 -6.04 -11.52
N PRO A 71 6.70 -6.33 -11.32
CA PRO A 71 6.34 -7.54 -10.61
C PRO A 71 7.14 -8.68 -11.25
N PRO A 72 7.72 -9.63 -10.49
CA PRO A 72 8.28 -10.82 -11.12
C PRO A 72 7.18 -11.33 -12.02
N ALA A 73 7.42 -11.33 -13.34
CA ALA A 73 6.38 -11.41 -14.36
C ALA A 73 5.38 -12.47 -13.92
N GLU A 74 4.22 -12.03 -13.43
CA GLU A 74 3.17 -12.97 -13.07
C GLU A 74 2.90 -13.74 -14.35
N PRO A 75 2.99 -15.08 -14.33
CA PRO A 75 2.81 -15.86 -15.55
C PRO A 75 1.39 -15.58 -16.04
N GLU A 76 1.25 -14.70 -17.05
CA GLU A 76 -0.02 -14.10 -17.52
C GLU A 76 -1.08 -13.96 -16.42
N SER A 77 -1.18 -12.75 -15.82
CA SER A 77 -2.26 -12.38 -14.88
C SER A 77 -3.52 -13.17 -15.20
N GLU A 78 -3.98 -14.01 -14.27
CA GLU A 78 -5.03 -15.01 -14.50
C GLU A 78 -6.24 -14.42 -15.26
N LEU A 79 -6.54 -13.15 -15.01
CA LEU A 79 -7.47 -12.30 -15.77
C LEU A 79 -7.25 -12.27 -17.29
N GLN A 80 -6.02 -12.10 -17.76
CA GLN A 80 -5.66 -12.09 -19.17
C GLN A 80 -5.81 -13.47 -19.81
N ARG A 81 -5.42 -14.54 -19.10
CA ARG A 81 -5.66 -15.92 -19.53
C ARG A 81 -7.16 -16.21 -19.64
N LEU A 82 -7.94 -15.84 -18.62
CA LEU A 82 -9.40 -15.98 -18.66
C LEU A 82 -10.04 -15.17 -19.78
N ARG A 83 -9.54 -13.97 -20.08
CA ARG A 83 -10.05 -13.14 -21.19
C ARG A 83 -9.84 -13.80 -22.55
N ARG A 84 -8.63 -14.33 -22.81
CA ARG A 84 -8.35 -15.07 -24.05
C ARG A 84 -9.19 -16.34 -24.15
N GLU A 85 -9.30 -17.09 -23.06
CA GLU A 85 -10.13 -18.30 -23.05
C GLU A 85 -11.60 -17.96 -23.30
N ASN A 86 -12.12 -16.86 -22.72
CA ASN A 86 -13.48 -16.41 -22.95
C ASN A 86 -13.71 -16.00 -24.42
N GLU A 87 -12.75 -15.31 -25.04
CA GLU A 87 -12.81 -14.92 -26.45
C GLU A 87 -12.80 -16.16 -27.37
N ARG A 88 -11.91 -17.13 -27.10
CA ARG A 88 -11.86 -18.40 -27.82
C ARG A 88 -13.18 -19.17 -27.73
N LEU A 89 -13.73 -19.30 -26.52
CA LEU A 89 -14.99 -19.99 -26.28
C LEU A 89 -16.17 -19.28 -26.97
N ARG A 90 -16.18 -17.94 -26.99
CA ARG A 90 -17.20 -17.16 -27.71
C ARG A 90 -17.15 -17.40 -29.22
N ALA A 91 -15.95 -17.47 -29.80
CA ALA A 91 -15.79 -17.78 -31.22
C ALA A 91 -16.28 -19.20 -31.54
N GLU A 92 -15.94 -20.18 -30.70
CA GLU A 92 -16.37 -21.57 -30.85
C GLU A 92 -17.90 -21.70 -30.75
N VAL A 93 -18.52 -21.08 -29.75
CA VAL A 93 -19.98 -21.08 -29.59
C VAL A 93 -20.67 -20.42 -30.79
N ALA A 94 -20.11 -19.34 -31.33
CA ALA A 94 -20.65 -18.69 -32.53
C ALA A 94 -20.54 -19.57 -33.78
N PHE A 95 -19.42 -20.27 -33.95
CA PHE A 95 -19.23 -21.20 -35.06
C PHE A 95 -20.17 -22.40 -34.96
N LEU A 96 -20.26 -23.03 -33.79
CA LEU A 96 -21.18 -24.15 -33.54
C LEU A 96 -22.64 -23.73 -33.72
N GLY A 97 -23.02 -22.53 -33.27
CA GLY A 97 -24.34 -21.97 -33.51
C GLY A 97 -24.67 -21.84 -35.00
N LYS A 98 -23.70 -21.38 -35.81
CA LYS A 98 -23.87 -21.28 -37.27
C LYS A 98 -23.99 -22.66 -37.94
N VAL A 99 -23.20 -23.64 -37.50
CA VAL A 99 -23.28 -25.02 -38.02
C VAL A 99 -24.63 -25.66 -37.67
N ASN A 100 -25.12 -25.47 -36.45
CA ASN A 100 -26.44 -25.95 -36.05
C ASN A 100 -27.57 -25.30 -36.87
N ALA A 101 -27.51 -23.98 -37.09
CA ALA A 101 -28.50 -23.29 -37.91
C ALA A 101 -28.56 -23.85 -39.35
N LEU A 102 -27.41 -24.10 -39.97
CA LEU A 102 -27.35 -24.69 -41.32
C LEU A 102 -27.87 -26.14 -41.36
N ARG A 103 -27.65 -26.90 -40.28
CA ARG A 103 -28.16 -28.26 -40.12
C ARG A 103 -29.68 -28.27 -39.96
N ASP A 104 -30.23 -27.35 -39.17
CA ASP A 104 -31.67 -27.22 -38.94
C ASP A 104 -32.41 -26.74 -40.21
N GLU A 105 -31.75 -25.91 -41.05
CA GLU A 105 -32.26 -25.49 -42.35
C GLU A 105 -32.30 -26.63 -43.39
N GLY A 106 -31.36 -27.58 -43.32
CA GLY A 106 -31.32 -28.76 -44.20
C GLY A 106 -32.22 -29.92 -43.78
N GLN A 107 -32.84 -29.85 -42.59
CA GLN A 107 -33.80 -30.84 -42.10
C GLN A 107 -35.27 -30.36 -42.15
N ARG A 108 -35.53 -29.20 -42.78
CA ARG A 108 -36.86 -28.74 -43.17
C ARG A 108 -37.12 -29.01 -44.65
#